data_AF-A0A9P4NHL7-F1
#
_entry.id   AF-A0A9P4NHL7-F1
#
_cell.length_a   1.000
_cell.length_b   1.000
_cell.length_c   1.000
_cell.angle_alpha   90.00
_cell.angle_beta   90.00
_cell.angle_gamma   90.00
#
_symmetry.space_group_name_H-M   'P 1'
#
loop_
_entity.id
_entity.type
_entity.pdbx_description
1 polymer ?
#
loop_
_entity_poly.entity_id
_entity_poly.type
_entity_poly.pdbx_seq_one_letter_code
_entity_poly.pdbx_strand_id
1 'polypeptide(L)'
;MFMVLGSGAPLTKIITSTETQVEFIARAIKKMEENGDDSAIRDATKKAGKEWIELCESVAERNLFKVTDSWILGTNVRGRKKALRVYFGGMMNYRKELKPLIEEPLLT
;
A
#
# COMPACT_ATOMS: atom_id res chain seq x y z
N MET A 1 0.20 -13.30 -4.41
CA MET A 1 1.59 -12.79 -4.23
C MET A 1 1.56 -11.53 -3.38
N PHE A 2 2.50 -11.35 -2.45
CA PHE A 2 2.62 -10.14 -1.62
C PHE A 2 3.84 -9.30 -2.02
N MET A 3 3.80 -8.00 -1.75
CA MET A 3 4.90 -7.06 -2.00
C MET A 3 5.21 -6.25 -0.74
N VAL A 4 6.50 -6.08 -0.46
CA VAL A 4 7.00 -5.17 0.57
C VAL A 4 7.56 -3.93 -0.12
N LEU A 5 7.15 -2.74 0.32
CA LEU A 5 7.46 -1.45 -0.29
C LEU A 5 7.12 -1.35 -1.79
N GLY A 6 6.07 -2.05 -2.21
CA GLY A 6 5.53 -2.00 -3.57
C GLY A 6 4.88 -0.64 -3.93
N SER A 7 4.37 -0.53 -5.16
CA SER A 7 3.65 0.68 -5.59
C SER A 7 2.43 0.94 -4.70
N GLY A 8 2.27 2.18 -4.23
CA GLY A 8 1.24 2.57 -3.27
C GLY A 8 1.62 2.35 -1.80
N ALA A 9 2.86 1.94 -1.50
CA ALA A 9 3.37 1.92 -0.14
C ALA A 9 3.43 3.34 0.48
N PRO A 10 3.31 3.47 1.80
CA PRO A 10 3.29 4.78 2.47
C PRO A 10 4.66 5.46 2.38
N LEU A 11 4.67 6.75 2.03
CA LEU A 11 5.89 7.56 2.06
C LEU A 11 6.20 7.99 3.50
N THR A 12 6.83 7.10 4.28
CA THR A 12 7.18 7.34 5.70
C THR A 12 8.56 6.75 6.03
N LYS A 13 8.88 6.58 7.33
CA LYS A 13 10.06 5.83 7.75
C LYS A 13 9.97 4.40 7.19
N ILE A 14 10.94 4.05 6.35
CA ILE A 14 10.95 2.79 5.60
C ILE A 14 10.92 1.58 6.55
N ILE A 15 11.64 1.62 7.66
CA ILE A 15 11.69 0.52 8.65
C ILE A 15 10.28 0.27 9.23
N THR A 16 9.62 1.30 9.74
CA THR A 16 8.25 1.19 10.27
C THR A 16 7.24 0.72 9.22
N SER A 17 7.38 1.19 7.98
CA SER A 17 6.54 0.74 6.86
C SER A 17 6.75 -0.75 6.57
N THR A 18 8.00 -1.19 6.59
CA THR A 18 8.41 -2.57 6.33
C THR A 18 7.89 -3.50 7.43
N GLU A 19 8.10 -3.15 8.70
CA GLU A 19 7.59 -3.92 9.84
C GLU A 19 6.08 -4.11 9.77
N THR A 20 5.33 -3.03 9.50
CA THR A 20 3.87 -3.08 9.38
C THR A 20 3.43 -3.98 8.23
N GLN A 21 4.09 -3.89 7.06
CA GLN A 21 3.74 -4.69 5.90
C GLN A 21 4.07 -6.17 6.09
N VAL A 22 5.25 -6.48 6.66
CA VAL A 22 5.67 -7.85 6.95
C VAL A 22 4.75 -8.48 8.00
N GLU A 23 4.39 -7.74 9.05
CA GLU A 23 3.44 -8.22 10.06
C GLU A 23 2.05 -8.50 9.45
N PHE A 24 1.53 -7.57 8.63
CA PHE A 24 0.28 -7.78 7.91
C PHE A 24 0.33 -9.03 7.02
N ILE A 25 1.39 -9.20 6.22
CA ILE A 25 1.58 -10.34 5.33
C ILE A 25 1.67 -11.66 6.12
N ALA A 26 2.43 -11.68 7.22
CA ALA A 26 2.56 -12.88 8.05
C ALA A 26 1.21 -13.31 8.66
N ARG A 27 0.42 -12.36 9.18
CA ARG A 27 -0.93 -12.61 9.72
C ARG A 27 -1.90 -13.08 8.62
N ALA A 28 -1.83 -12.45 7.45
CA ALA A 28 -2.58 -12.83 6.27
C ALA A 28 -2.32 -14.29 5.86
N ILE A 29 -1.05 -14.69 5.79
CA ILE A 29 -0.64 -16.07 5.47
C ILE A 29 -1.14 -17.04 6.55
N LYS A 30 -0.88 -16.73 7.82
CA LYS A 30 -1.33 -17.56 8.95
C LYS A 30 -2.84 -17.83 8.90
N LYS A 31 -3.66 -16.80 8.63
CA LYS A 31 -5.10 -16.94 8.52
C LYS A 31 -5.53 -17.83 7.35
N MET A 32 -4.81 -17.80 6.22
CA MET A 32 -5.08 -18.71 5.10
C MET A 32 -4.76 -20.17 5.47
N GLU A 33 -3.61 -20.39 6.11
CA GLU A 33 -3.17 -21.71 6.57
C GLU A 33 -4.15 -22.31 7.61
N GLU A 34 -4.58 -21.51 8.58
CA GLU A 34 -5.51 -21.96 9.65
C GLU A 34 -6.90 -22.30 9.14
N ASN A 35 -7.41 -21.58 8.15
CA ASN A 35 -8.75 -21.83 7.60
C ASN A 35 -8.78 -23.01 6.61
N GLY A 36 -7.62 -23.54 6.21
CA GLY A 36 -7.52 -24.54 5.13
C GLY A 36 -8.08 -24.03 3.80
N ASP A 37 -8.18 -22.71 3.66
CA ASP A 37 -8.82 -22.02 2.54
C ASP A 37 -7.83 -21.02 1.94
N ASP A 38 -7.14 -21.46 0.89
CA ASP A 38 -6.27 -20.61 0.07
C ASP A 38 -7.02 -19.42 -0.56
N SER A 39 -8.37 -19.42 -0.50
CA SER A 39 -9.21 -18.34 -1.01
C SER A 39 -9.46 -17.21 0.00
N ALA A 40 -9.06 -17.36 1.27
CA ALA A 40 -9.27 -16.34 2.31
C ALA A 40 -8.53 -15.03 2.01
N ILE A 41 -7.48 -15.06 1.17
CA ILE A 41 -6.90 -13.86 0.53
C ILE A 41 -6.69 -14.14 -0.96
N ARG A 42 -7.80 -14.13 -1.71
CA ARG A 42 -7.77 -14.03 -3.18
C ARG A 42 -6.92 -12.83 -3.61
N ASP A 43 -6.31 -12.93 -4.79
CA ASP A 43 -5.70 -11.78 -5.44
C ASP A 43 -6.63 -10.56 -5.35
N ALA A 44 -6.04 -9.41 -5.03
CA ALA A 44 -6.79 -8.17 -4.91
C ALA A 44 -7.65 -7.96 -6.17
N THR A 45 -8.97 -7.78 -5.97
CA THR A 45 -9.87 -7.59 -7.10
C THR A 45 -9.48 -6.33 -7.89
N LYS A 46 -9.78 -6.31 -9.20
CA LYS A 46 -9.55 -5.11 -10.02
C LYS A 46 -10.20 -3.85 -9.44
N LYS A 47 -11.37 -4.01 -8.80
CA LYS A 47 -12.09 -2.92 -8.13
C LYS A 47 -11.29 -2.38 -6.94
N ALA A 48 -10.85 -3.26 -6.02
CA ALA A 48 -10.04 -2.86 -4.87
C ALA A 48 -8.72 -2.17 -5.30
N GLY A 49 -8.08 -2.67 -6.37
CA GLY A 49 -6.89 -2.03 -6.94
C GLY A 49 -7.15 -0.62 -7.47
N LYS A 50 -8.30 -0.39 -8.13
CA LYS A 50 -8.70 0.94 -8.63
C LYS A 50 -9.02 1.89 -7.48
N GLU A 51 -9.78 1.44 -6.50
CA GLU A 51 -10.14 2.21 -5.30
C GLU A 51 -8.89 2.64 -4.52
N TRP A 52 -7.90 1.75 -4.39
CA TRP A 52 -6.61 2.07 -3.76
C TRP A 52 -5.84 3.16 -4.52
N ILE A 53 -5.83 3.10 -5.85
CA ILE A 53 -5.18 4.12 -6.70
C ILE A 53 -5.91 5.47 -6.55
N GLU A 54 -7.24 5.48 -6.58
CA GLU A 54 -8.05 6.69 -6.41
C GLU A 54 -7.83 7.33 -5.03
N LEU A 55 -7.73 6.51 -3.97
CA LEU A 55 -7.37 6.99 -2.63
C LEU A 55 -5.99 7.63 -2.63
N CYS A 56 -4.97 6.97 -3.21
CA CYS A 56 -3.62 7.55 -3.28
C CYS A 56 -3.62 8.89 -4.02
N GLU A 57 -4.32 8.98 -5.15
CA GLU A 57 -4.42 10.20 -5.97
C GLU A 57 -5.14 11.34 -5.24
N SER A 58 -6.23 11.03 -4.51
CA SER A 58 -7.01 12.04 -3.77
C SER A 58 -6.23 12.59 -2.58
N VAL A 59 -5.53 11.74 -1.83
CA VAL A 59 -4.68 12.15 -0.72
C VAL A 59 -3.49 13.00 -1.19
N ALA A 60 -3.04 12.81 -2.43
CA ALA A 60 -1.95 13.57 -3.03
C ALA A 60 -2.39 14.83 -3.80
N GLU A 61 -3.69 15.08 -3.95
CA GLU A 61 -4.23 16.10 -4.88
C GLU A 61 -3.65 17.50 -4.66
N ARG A 62 -3.45 17.90 -3.40
CA ARG A 62 -2.95 19.23 -3.02
C ARG A 62 -1.47 19.25 -2.63
N ASN A 63 -0.73 18.18 -2.90
CA ASN A 63 0.69 18.10 -2.57
C ASN A 63 1.55 18.68 -3.69
N LEU A 64 2.56 19.48 -3.32
CA LEU A 64 3.56 19.99 -4.27
C LEU A 64 4.35 18.88 -4.98
N PHE A 65 4.40 17.68 -4.38
CA PHE A 65 4.98 16.49 -5.00
C PHE A 65 4.27 16.06 -6.28
N LYS A 66 2.99 16.43 -6.51
CA LYS A 66 2.24 16.07 -7.72
C LYS A 66 2.60 16.94 -8.93
N VAL A 67 3.02 18.18 -8.67
CA VAL A 67 3.41 19.16 -9.68
C VAL A 67 4.92 19.22 -9.93
N THR A 68 5.72 18.56 -9.08
CA THR A 68 7.18 18.54 -9.18
C THR A 68 7.66 17.25 -9.87
N ASP A 69 8.51 17.38 -10.87
CA ASP A 69 9.13 16.23 -11.51
C ASP A 69 10.14 15.55 -10.59
N SER A 70 9.96 14.24 -10.42
CA SER A 70 10.77 13.44 -9.50
C SER A 70 10.61 11.95 -9.77
N TRP A 71 11.45 11.15 -9.13
CA TRP A 71 11.34 9.69 -9.15
C TRP A 71 10.02 9.17 -8.56
N ILE A 72 9.38 9.92 -7.65
CA ILE A 72 8.10 9.57 -7.01
C ILE A 72 6.99 9.41 -8.07
N LEU A 73 7.01 10.28 -9.09
CA LEU A 73 6.08 10.23 -10.22
C LEU A 73 6.64 9.42 -11.41
N GLY A 74 7.89 8.98 -11.31
CA GLY A 74 8.61 8.28 -12.36
C GLY A 74 8.99 9.16 -13.57
N THR A 75 9.00 10.48 -13.42
CA THR A 75 9.36 11.42 -14.51
C THR A 75 10.87 11.57 -14.70
N ASN A 76 11.67 10.92 -13.86
CA ASN A 76 13.13 10.86 -13.97
C ASN A 76 13.64 9.90 -15.06
N VAL A 77 12.76 9.12 -15.72
CA VAL A 77 13.13 8.16 -16.77
C VAL A 77 12.40 8.50 -18.07
N ARG A 78 13.15 8.75 -19.14
CA ARG A 78 12.60 9.09 -20.46
C ARG A 78 11.69 7.97 -20.97
N GLY A 79 10.50 8.33 -21.46
CA GLY A 79 9.51 7.40 -22.00
C GLY A 79 8.64 6.69 -20.95
N ARG A 80 8.89 6.89 -19.65
CA ARG A 80 8.04 6.34 -18.58
C ARG A 80 6.80 7.21 -18.38
N LYS A 81 5.63 6.58 -18.28
CA LYS A 81 4.38 7.27 -17.95
C LYS A 81 4.44 7.86 -16.53
N LYS A 82 4.09 9.14 -16.41
CA LYS A 82 3.89 9.85 -15.13
C LYS A 82 2.73 9.19 -14.37
N ALA A 83 2.99 8.69 -13.17
CA ALA A 83 1.98 8.07 -12.30
C ALA A 83 2.43 8.15 -10.85
N LEU A 84 1.50 8.37 -9.92
CA LEU A 84 1.78 8.34 -8.49
C LEU A 84 2.16 6.93 -8.03
N ARG A 85 3.27 6.79 -7.30
CA ARG A 85 3.83 5.49 -6.88
C ARG A 85 3.77 5.25 -5.38
N VAL A 86 3.34 6.24 -4.60
CA VAL A 86 3.37 6.21 -3.14
C VAL A 86 2.06 6.71 -2.56
N TYR A 87 1.76 6.27 -1.34
CA TYR A 87 0.65 6.76 -0.55
C TYR A 87 1.11 7.90 0.37
N PHE A 88 0.50 9.07 0.25
CA PHE A 88 0.88 10.29 0.99
C PHE A 88 0.12 10.49 2.33
N GLY A 89 -0.77 9.57 2.73
CA GLY A 89 -1.63 9.76 3.90
C GLY A 89 -0.96 9.51 5.25
N GLY A 90 0.33 9.17 5.26
CA GLY A 90 1.10 8.89 6.46
C GLY A 90 0.79 7.53 7.08
N MET A 91 1.58 7.15 8.10
CA MET A 91 1.58 5.79 8.64
C MET A 91 0.29 5.44 9.38
N MET A 92 -0.25 6.39 10.14
CA MET A 92 -1.48 6.18 10.91
C MET A 92 -2.66 5.84 9.99
N ASN A 93 -2.83 6.58 8.89
CA ASN A 93 -3.93 6.31 7.97
C ASN A 93 -3.66 5.05 7.15
N TYR A 94 -2.42 4.77 6.76
CA TYR A 94 -2.08 3.51 6.10
C TYR A 94 -2.49 2.29 6.93
N ARG A 95 -2.25 2.30 8.26
CA ARG A 95 -2.71 1.23 9.15
C ARG A 95 -4.23 1.17 9.30
N LYS A 96 -4.93 2.31 9.21
CA LYS A 96 -6.40 2.31 9.19
C LYS A 96 -6.96 1.60 7.96
N GLU A 97 -6.28 1.70 6.81
CA GLU A 97 -6.68 0.98 5.59
C GLU A 97 -6.43 -0.53 5.70
N LEU A 98 -5.37 -0.95 6.41
CA LEU A 98 -5.08 -2.37 6.63
C LEU A 98 -5.97 -3.00 7.72
N LYS A 99 -6.37 -2.23 8.73
CA LYS A 99 -7.08 -2.73 9.92
C LYS A 99 -8.33 -3.56 9.59
N PRO A 100 -9.24 -3.19 8.66
CA PRO A 100 -10.42 -3.99 8.37
C PRO A 100 -10.12 -5.35 7.74
N LEU A 101 -8.91 -5.55 7.22
CA LEU A 101 -8.49 -6.76 6.52
C LEU A 101 -7.93 -7.83 7.47
N ILE A 102 -7.68 -7.46 8.74
CA ILE A 102 -7.15 -8.33 9.79
C ILE A 102 -7.97 -8.14 11.08
N GLU A 103 -8.23 -9.22 11.81
CA GLU A 103 -9.11 -9.16 12.99
C GLU A 103 -8.44 -8.52 14.22
N GLU A 104 -7.11 -8.48 14.24
CA GLU A 104 -6.30 -7.98 15.35
C GLU A 104 -5.52 -6.70 15.00
N PRO A 105 -5.22 -5.82 15.98
CA PRO A 105 -4.36 -4.67 15.75
C PRO A 105 -2.93 -5.08 15.35
N LEU A 106 -2.33 -4.33 14.43
CA LEU A 106 -0.88 -4.43 14.15
C LEU A 106 -0.10 -3.92 15.36
N LEU A 107 1.02 -4.57 15.69
CA LEU A 107 1.79 -4.38 16.93
C LEU A 107 2.58 -3.06 16.98
N THR A 108 2.48 -2.23 15.95
CA THR A 108 3.09 -0.90 15.90
C THR A 108 2.14 0.15 15.38
#